data_AF-A0A934UTG4-F1
#
_entry.id   AF-A0A934UTG4-F1
#
_cell.length_a   1.000
_cell.length_b   1.000
_cell.length_c   1.000
_cell.angle_alpha   90.00
_cell.angle_beta   90.00
_cell.angle_gamma   90.00
#
_symmetry.space_group_name_H-M   'P 1'
#
loop_
_entity.id
_entity.type
_entity.pdbx_description
1 polymer ?
#
loop_
_entity_poly.entity_id
_entity_poly.type
_entity_poly.pdbx_seq_one_letter_code
_entity_poly.pdbx_strand_id
1 'polypeptide(L)'
;MTATDPSQLEGGCDCGQVRFRLASRPLFVHCCHCRWCQRESGASFALNAMIEADRVVHLGIEPELVDTPSASGAGQVIARCPRCRIAVWSNYAGAGPLLRFVRVGTLDQPDALPPDIHIFTASKQPWVVLPPGTPAVEEYYDREQLWPADSLQRRLALLPAIEAWKASRRRPDPS
;
A
#
# COMPACT_ATOMS: atom_id res chain seq x y z
N MET A 1 -7.55 -1.27 -27.76
CA MET A 1 -6.96 -0.81 -26.49
C MET A 1 -5.84 -1.77 -26.14
N THR A 2 -4.59 -1.40 -26.41
CA THR A 2 -3.43 -2.23 -26.07
C THR A 2 -3.32 -2.32 -24.56
N ALA A 3 -3.34 -3.55 -24.03
CA ALA A 3 -3.12 -3.80 -22.61
C ALA A 3 -1.74 -3.25 -22.23
N THR A 4 -1.70 -2.18 -21.43
CA THR A 4 -0.47 -1.69 -20.83
C THR A 4 0.07 -2.79 -19.92
N ASP A 5 1.33 -3.16 -20.10
CA ASP A 5 1.98 -4.12 -19.21
C ASP A 5 1.96 -3.52 -17.78
N PRO A 6 1.26 -4.14 -16.81
CA PRO A 6 1.21 -3.64 -15.44
C PRO A 6 2.59 -3.65 -14.75
N SER A 7 3.64 -4.17 -15.40
CA SER A 7 5.04 -4.07 -14.96
C SER A 7 5.67 -2.68 -15.18
N GLN A 8 4.96 -1.70 -15.77
CA GLN A 8 5.43 -0.32 -15.97
C GLN A 8 4.36 0.73 -15.67
N LEU A 9 3.53 0.52 -14.65
CA LEU A 9 2.56 1.54 -14.24
C LEU A 9 3.28 2.74 -13.64
N GLU A 10 3.07 3.92 -14.22
CA GLU A 10 3.51 5.19 -13.67
C GLU A 10 2.39 5.88 -12.89
N GLY A 11 2.79 6.78 -12.01
CA GLY A 11 1.89 7.57 -11.20
C GLY A 11 2.59 8.74 -10.54
N GLY A 12 1.84 9.48 -9.74
CA GLY A 12 2.34 10.62 -9.02
C GLY A 12 1.26 11.38 -8.29
N CYS A 13 1.67 12.52 -7.72
CA CYS A 13 0.72 13.44 -7.12
C CYS A 13 0.05 14.35 -8.16
N ASP A 14 -1.08 14.97 -7.79
CA ASP A 14 -1.85 15.86 -8.66
C ASP A 14 -1.06 17.03 -9.25
N CYS A 15 -0.04 17.53 -8.53
CA CYS A 15 0.76 18.66 -9.02
C CYS A 15 1.96 18.23 -9.88
N GLY A 16 2.14 16.92 -10.10
CA GLY A 16 3.15 16.35 -11.00
C GLY A 16 4.59 16.38 -10.49
N GLN A 17 4.87 16.92 -9.29
CA GLN A 17 6.25 16.99 -8.79
C GLN A 17 6.77 15.66 -8.26
N VAL A 18 5.94 14.91 -7.54
CA VAL A 18 6.25 13.53 -7.16
C VAL A 18 5.75 12.65 -8.28
N ARG A 19 6.66 11.91 -8.91
CA ARG A 19 6.39 10.95 -9.97
C ARG A 19 7.14 9.66 -9.67
N PHE A 20 6.53 8.52 -9.98
CA PHE A 20 7.12 7.21 -9.76
C PHE A 20 6.67 6.21 -10.82
N ARG A 21 7.41 5.10 -10.93
CA ARG A 21 7.08 3.92 -11.74
C ARG A 21 7.17 2.66 -10.90
N LEU A 22 6.22 1.76 -11.08
CA LEU A 22 6.31 0.39 -10.58
C LEU A 22 7.14 -0.44 -11.55
N ALA A 23 8.26 -1.01 -11.10
CA ALA A 23 9.17 -1.82 -11.92
C ALA A 23 8.75 -3.31 -11.99
N SER A 24 7.62 -3.65 -11.39
CA SER A 24 7.00 -4.97 -11.42
C SER A 24 5.53 -4.85 -11.03
N ARG A 25 4.76 -5.93 -11.21
CA ARG A 25 3.41 -6.01 -10.66
C ARG A 25 3.46 -5.95 -9.11
N PRO A 26 2.46 -5.33 -8.46
CA PRO A 26 2.29 -5.43 -7.02
C PRO A 26 2.17 -6.89 -6.56
N LEU A 27 2.51 -7.12 -5.29
CA LEU A 27 2.33 -8.41 -4.62
C LEU A 27 0.85 -8.73 -4.38
N PHE A 28 0.06 -7.71 -4.02
CA PHE A 28 -1.38 -7.83 -3.76
C PHE A 28 -2.01 -6.43 -3.60
N VAL A 29 -3.27 -6.28 -4.00
CA VAL A 29 -4.04 -5.03 -3.94
C VAL A 29 -5.12 -5.12 -2.86
N HIS A 30 -5.00 -4.32 -1.80
CA HIS A 30 -5.96 -4.28 -0.70
C HIS A 30 -6.91 -3.11 -0.85
N CYS A 31 -8.22 -3.38 -0.84
CA CYS A 31 -9.23 -2.37 -0.54
C CYS A 31 -9.54 -2.42 0.96
N CYS A 32 -8.96 -1.49 1.72
CA CYS A 32 -9.08 -1.45 3.17
C CYS A 32 -10.19 -0.50 3.62
N HIS A 33 -11.14 -1.04 4.38
CA HIS A 33 -12.31 -0.34 4.88
C HIS A 33 -12.18 0.15 6.33
N CYS A 34 -11.01 0.05 6.97
CA CYS A 34 -10.85 0.51 8.34
C CYS A 34 -10.99 2.04 8.45
N ARG A 35 -11.35 2.55 9.64
CA ARG A 35 -11.56 3.99 9.85
C ARG A 35 -10.31 4.85 9.63
N TRP A 36 -9.11 4.30 9.81
CA TRP A 36 -7.87 5.03 9.49
C TRP A 36 -7.68 5.17 7.99
N CYS A 37 -7.91 4.11 7.21
CA CYS A 37 -7.83 4.20 5.75
C CYS A 37 -8.86 5.18 5.19
N GLN A 38 -10.09 5.20 5.76
CA GLN A 38 -11.11 6.19 5.41
C GLN A 38 -10.66 7.63 5.69
N ARG A 39 -10.08 7.90 6.86
CA ARG A 39 -9.57 9.23 7.23
C ARG A 39 -8.42 9.67 6.31
N GLU A 40 -7.47 8.78 6.06
CA GLU A 40 -6.28 9.12 5.27
C GLU A 40 -6.57 9.31 3.78
N SER A 41 -7.59 8.63 3.23
CA SER A 41 -8.02 8.84 1.85
C SER A 41 -9.09 9.91 1.70
N GLY A 42 -9.81 10.25 2.77
CA GLY A 42 -11.05 11.05 2.70
C GLY A 42 -12.23 10.33 2.03
N ALA A 43 -12.06 9.05 1.68
CA ALA A 43 -13.06 8.24 0.97
C ALA A 43 -13.59 7.09 1.85
N SER A 44 -14.49 6.27 1.31
CA SER A 44 -15.09 5.14 2.02
C SER A 44 -14.11 3.99 2.30
N PHE A 45 -12.96 3.99 1.63
CA PHE A 45 -11.87 3.02 1.78
C PHE A 45 -10.57 3.62 1.23
N ALA A 46 -9.46 2.89 1.40
CA ALA A 46 -8.22 3.15 0.67
C ALA A 46 -7.85 1.90 -0.14
N LEU A 47 -7.64 2.08 -1.45
CA LEU A 47 -7.15 1.04 -2.34
C LEU A 47 -5.62 1.15 -2.45
N ASN A 48 -4.92 0.12 -1.99
CA ASN A 48 -3.47 0.13 -1.88
C ASN A 48 -2.86 -1.08 -2.58
N ALA A 49 -1.94 -0.83 -3.51
CA ALA A 49 -1.11 -1.84 -4.14
C ALA A 49 0.15 -2.05 -3.28
N MET A 50 0.32 -3.25 -2.74
CA MET A 50 1.49 -3.61 -1.94
C MET A 50 2.65 -4.03 -2.85
N ILE A 51 3.80 -3.39 -2.71
CA ILE A 51 4.98 -3.68 -3.53
C ILE A 51 6.27 -3.41 -2.72
N GLU A 52 7.34 -4.14 -3.05
CA GLU A 52 8.68 -3.92 -2.53
C GLU A 52 9.15 -2.50 -2.84
N ALA A 53 9.79 -1.86 -1.86
CA ALA A 53 10.15 -0.45 -1.98
C ALA A 53 11.18 -0.18 -3.09
N ASP A 54 12.07 -1.12 -3.37
CA ASP A 54 13.06 -1.07 -4.46
C ASP A 54 12.43 -1.19 -5.86
N ARG A 55 11.18 -1.66 -5.95
CA ARG A 55 10.39 -1.72 -7.18
C ARG A 55 9.58 -0.47 -7.44
N VAL A 56 9.64 0.55 -6.57
CA VAL A 56 9.03 1.86 -6.80
C VAL A 56 10.15 2.84 -7.16
N VAL A 57 10.33 3.03 -8.46
CA VAL A 57 11.38 3.88 -9.04
C VAL A 57 10.90 5.32 -9.06
N HIS A 58 11.65 6.23 -8.44
CA HIS A 58 11.34 7.65 -8.45
C HIS A 58 11.70 8.30 -9.79
N LEU A 59 10.80 9.15 -10.28
CA LEU A 59 10.93 9.91 -11.53
C LEU A 59 10.85 11.43 -11.30
N GLY A 60 10.43 11.84 -10.10
CA GLY A 60 10.30 13.24 -9.71
C GLY A 60 11.02 13.50 -8.38
N ILE A 61 10.55 14.51 -7.64
CA ILE A 61 11.08 14.79 -6.30
C ILE A 61 10.67 13.69 -5.31
N GLU A 62 11.50 13.51 -4.29
CA GLU A 62 11.14 12.67 -3.15
C GLU A 62 9.95 13.27 -2.38
N PRO A 63 8.98 12.46 -1.97
CA PRO A 63 7.92 12.92 -1.08
C PRO A 63 8.45 13.15 0.34
N GLU A 64 7.73 13.98 1.09
CA GLU A 64 7.90 14.13 2.53
C GLU A 64 7.31 12.91 3.25
N LEU A 65 8.03 12.40 4.25
CA LEU A 65 7.59 11.27 5.07
C LEU A 65 6.96 11.77 6.37
N VAL A 66 5.72 11.37 6.62
CA VAL A 66 4.94 11.83 7.78
C VAL A 66 4.53 10.64 8.65
N ASP A 67 5.01 10.61 9.89
CA ASP A 67 4.54 9.65 10.90
C ASP A 67 3.07 9.90 11.22
N THR A 68 2.26 8.85 11.10
CA THR A 68 0.79 8.92 11.24
C THR A 68 0.29 7.73 12.07
N PRO A 69 -0.71 7.92 12.94
CA PRO A 69 -1.37 6.80 13.62
C PRO A 69 -1.95 5.78 12.63
N SER A 70 -2.08 4.53 13.08
CA SER A 70 -2.70 3.45 12.32
C SER A 70 -3.61 2.61 13.21
N ALA A 71 -4.49 1.82 12.59
CA ALA A 71 -5.44 0.99 13.31
C ALA A 71 -4.78 -0.04 14.25
N SER A 72 -3.55 -0.46 13.96
CA SER A 72 -2.81 -1.43 14.79
C SER A 72 -2.16 -0.81 16.02
N GLY A 73 -2.22 0.52 16.19
CA GLY A 73 -1.50 1.25 17.25
C GLY A 73 0.00 1.40 17.00
N ALA A 74 0.59 0.63 16.08
CA ALA A 74 2.03 0.70 15.76
C ALA A 74 2.40 1.84 14.80
N GLY A 75 1.42 2.63 14.35
CA GLY A 75 1.61 3.73 13.40
C GLY A 75 1.89 3.27 11.97
N GLN A 76 2.15 4.25 11.11
CA GLN A 76 2.58 4.12 9.72
C GLN A 76 3.35 5.39 9.34
N VAL A 77 4.18 5.30 8.30
CA VAL A 77 4.77 6.47 7.65
C VAL A 77 4.05 6.68 6.33
N ILE A 78 3.56 7.89 6.07
CA ILE A 78 2.88 8.23 4.81
C ILE A 78 3.78 9.15 4.00
N ALA A 79 4.05 8.76 2.76
CA ALA A 79 4.76 9.59 1.80
C ALA A 79 3.78 10.55 1.11
N ARG A 80 3.99 11.86 1.28
CA ARG A 80 3.14 12.92 0.76
C ARG A 80 3.94 13.89 -0.11
N CYS A 81 3.34 14.39 -1.18
CA CYS A 81 3.96 15.47 -1.94
C CYS A 81 4.11 16.71 -1.05
N PRO A 82 5.31 17.33 -0.94
CA PRO A 82 5.50 18.51 -0.11
C PRO A 82 4.72 19.74 -0.62
N ARG A 83 4.32 19.75 -1.90
CA ARG A 83 3.55 20.83 -2.52
C ARG A 83 2.04 20.65 -2.39
N CYS A 84 1.48 19.59 -2.96
CA CYS A 84 0.02 19.38 -2.98
C CYS A 84 -0.50 18.42 -1.90
N ARG A 85 0.37 17.87 -1.05
CA ARG A 85 0.02 17.03 0.11
C ARG A 85 -0.66 15.69 -0.19
N ILE A 86 -0.84 15.36 -1.47
CA ILE A 86 -1.34 14.04 -1.92
C ILE A 86 -0.42 12.94 -1.37
N ALA A 87 -1.02 11.97 -0.69
CA ALA A 87 -0.36 10.76 -0.25
C ALA A 87 -0.20 9.81 -1.43
N VAL A 88 1.03 9.38 -1.69
CA VAL A 88 1.37 8.49 -2.82
C VAL A 88 1.58 7.05 -2.37
N TRP A 89 2.08 6.83 -1.14
CA TRP A 89 2.10 5.49 -0.51
C TRP A 89 2.17 5.57 1.02
N SER A 90 1.88 4.44 1.66
CA SER A 90 2.12 4.21 3.09
C SER A 90 3.20 3.13 3.29
N ASN A 91 3.93 3.21 4.40
CA ASN A 91 4.82 2.19 4.93
C ASN A 91 4.31 1.80 6.34
N TYR A 92 3.76 0.60 6.49
CA TYR A 92 3.21 0.13 7.77
C TYR A 92 4.27 -0.58 8.62
N ALA A 93 4.16 -0.49 9.94
CA ALA A 93 5.10 -1.07 10.90
C ALA A 93 5.35 -2.59 10.74
N GLY A 94 4.46 -3.32 10.06
CA GLY A 94 4.64 -4.75 9.78
C GLY A 94 5.80 -5.08 8.84
N ALA A 95 6.25 -4.13 8.02
CA ALA A 95 7.38 -4.28 7.09
C ALA A 95 8.24 -3.02 6.93
N GLY A 96 7.80 -1.90 7.49
CA GLY A 96 8.57 -0.66 7.52
C GLY A 96 8.85 -0.10 6.12
N PRO A 97 10.05 0.46 5.89
CA PRO A 97 10.40 1.09 4.63
C PRO A 97 10.58 0.09 3.47
N LEU A 98 10.55 -1.22 3.74
CA LEU A 98 10.81 -2.27 2.75
C LEU A 98 9.58 -2.62 1.90
N LEU A 99 8.37 -2.32 2.37
CA LEU A 99 7.13 -2.46 1.59
C LEU A 99 6.37 -1.15 1.52
N ARG A 100 6.03 -0.73 0.31
CA ARG A 100 5.18 0.42 0.02
C ARG A 100 3.78 -0.05 -0.33
N PHE A 101 2.80 0.65 0.22
CA PHE A 101 1.38 0.48 -0.05
C PHE A 101 0.96 1.67 -0.91
N VAL A 102 1.17 1.54 -2.22
CA VAL A 102 0.96 2.60 -3.21
C VAL A 102 -0.53 2.87 -3.34
N ARG A 103 -0.92 4.14 -3.25
CA ARG A 103 -2.31 4.57 -3.42
C ARG A 103 -2.69 4.37 -4.88
N VAL A 104 -3.54 3.38 -5.19
CA VAL A 104 -3.86 3.00 -6.57
C VAL A 104 -4.41 4.19 -7.36
N GLY A 105 -5.22 5.05 -6.73
CA GLY A 105 -5.75 6.26 -7.36
C GLY A 105 -4.71 7.32 -7.74
N THR A 106 -3.44 7.16 -7.36
CA THR A 106 -2.34 8.05 -7.77
C THR A 106 -1.59 7.54 -9.01
N LEU A 107 -1.97 6.37 -9.54
CA LEU A 107 -1.46 5.88 -10.82
C LEU A 107 -2.11 6.62 -11.98
N ASP A 108 -1.40 6.76 -13.09
CA ASP A 108 -1.96 7.36 -14.31
C ASP A 108 -3.05 6.45 -14.93
N GLN A 109 -3.01 5.15 -14.63
CA GLN A 109 -3.99 4.14 -15.05
C GLN A 109 -4.47 3.34 -13.83
N PRO A 110 -5.30 3.93 -12.95
CA PRO A 110 -5.69 3.29 -11.69
C PRO A 110 -6.55 2.04 -11.92
N ASP A 111 -7.31 1.97 -13.00
CA ASP A 111 -8.20 0.84 -13.33
C ASP A 111 -7.44 -0.46 -13.64
N ALA A 112 -6.12 -0.39 -13.86
CA ALA A 112 -5.28 -1.56 -14.10
C ALA A 112 -5.06 -2.41 -12.84
N LEU A 113 -5.40 -1.90 -11.65
CA LEU A 113 -5.22 -2.57 -10.36
C LEU A 113 -6.52 -2.60 -9.53
N PRO A 114 -7.52 -3.39 -9.95
CA PRO A 114 -8.69 -3.64 -9.10
C PRO A 114 -8.28 -4.34 -7.80
N PRO A 115 -9.13 -4.31 -6.76
CA PRO A 115 -8.83 -5.00 -5.51
C PRO A 115 -8.76 -6.52 -5.68
N ASP A 116 -7.71 -7.13 -5.16
CA ASP A 116 -7.64 -8.58 -4.98
C ASP A 116 -8.48 -9.02 -3.75
N ILE A 117 -8.65 -8.12 -2.78
CA ILE A 117 -9.43 -8.37 -1.56
C ILE A 117 -9.99 -7.09 -0.94
N HIS A 118 -11.15 -7.21 -0.30
CA HIS A 118 -11.66 -6.24 0.66
C HIS A 118 -11.34 -6.68 2.10
N ILE A 119 -10.64 -5.84 2.87
CA ILE A 119 -10.27 -6.11 4.26
C ILE A 119 -10.89 -5.11 5.22
N PHE A 120 -11.01 -5.48 6.48
CA PHE A 120 -11.61 -4.69 7.55
C PHE A 120 -13.07 -4.29 7.25
N THR A 121 -13.84 -5.17 6.60
CA THR A 121 -15.20 -4.85 6.16
C THR A 121 -16.19 -4.67 7.32
N ALA A 122 -15.84 -5.06 8.54
CA ALA A 122 -16.60 -4.71 9.74
C ALA A 122 -16.77 -3.19 9.93
N SER A 123 -15.83 -2.38 9.39
CA SER A 123 -15.89 -0.91 9.38
C SER A 123 -16.40 -0.30 8.07
N LYS A 124 -16.75 -1.12 7.08
CA LYS A 124 -17.26 -0.67 5.77
C LYS A 124 -18.50 0.18 5.97
N GLN A 125 -18.60 1.30 5.26
CA GLN A 125 -19.82 2.09 5.28
C GLN A 125 -20.99 1.28 4.70
N PRO A 126 -22.20 1.31 5.29
CA PRO A 126 -23.30 0.44 4.88
C PRO A 126 -23.67 0.53 3.40
N TRP A 127 -23.59 1.73 2.82
CA TRP A 127 -23.96 1.99 1.42
C TRP A 127 -22.95 1.47 0.38
N VAL A 128 -21.73 1.12 0.79
CA VAL A 128 -20.70 0.60 -0.14
C VAL A 128 -21.05 -0.84 -0.49
N VAL A 129 -21.36 -1.09 -1.76
CA VAL A 129 -21.60 -2.44 -2.30
C VAL A 129 -20.28 -3.02 -2.79
N LEU A 130 -19.96 -4.25 -2.37
CA LEU A 130 -18.76 -4.95 -2.82
C LEU A 130 -19.10 -5.81 -4.05
N PRO A 131 -18.28 -5.79 -5.11
CA PRO A 131 -18.50 -6.64 -6.28
C PRO A 131 -18.56 -8.13 -5.89
N PRO A 132 -19.47 -8.91 -6.49
CA PRO A 132 -19.47 -10.35 -6.28
C PRO A 132 -18.18 -10.98 -6.82
N GLY A 133 -17.65 -11.99 -6.13
CA GLY A 133 -16.46 -12.73 -6.57
C GLY A 133 -15.12 -12.18 -6.08
N THR A 134 -15.06 -10.94 -5.58
CA THR A 134 -13.87 -10.45 -4.87
C THR A 134 -13.94 -10.87 -3.39
N PRO A 135 -12.94 -11.57 -2.85
CA PRO A 135 -12.89 -11.92 -1.44
C PRO A 135 -13.10 -10.71 -0.52
N ALA A 136 -13.83 -10.91 0.58
CA ALA A 136 -14.11 -9.88 1.57
C ALA A 136 -14.06 -10.47 2.98
N VAL A 137 -13.31 -9.84 3.88
CA VAL A 137 -13.15 -10.29 5.28
C VAL A 137 -13.37 -9.15 6.26
N GLU A 138 -13.98 -9.47 7.40
CA GLU A 138 -14.31 -8.48 8.43
C GLU A 138 -13.09 -7.82 9.07
N GLU A 139 -11.96 -8.54 9.09
CA GLU A 139 -10.67 -8.07 9.61
C GLU A 139 -9.55 -8.30 8.59
N TYR A 140 -8.73 -9.32 8.78
CA TYR A 140 -7.58 -9.65 7.95
C TYR A 140 -7.64 -11.12 7.50
N TYR A 141 -6.81 -11.49 6.52
CA TYR A 141 -6.83 -12.81 5.89
C TYR A 141 -5.48 -13.51 5.99
N ASP A 142 -5.50 -14.83 5.77
CA ASP A 142 -4.30 -15.63 5.62
C ASP A 142 -3.70 -15.46 4.23
N ARG A 143 -2.46 -14.95 4.17
CA ARG A 143 -1.77 -14.65 2.91
C ARG A 143 -1.45 -15.93 2.15
N GLU A 144 -1.14 -17.03 2.84
CA GLU A 144 -0.75 -18.29 2.20
C GLU A 144 -1.91 -18.91 1.40
N GLN A 145 -3.15 -18.56 1.75
CA GLN A 145 -4.34 -19.05 1.08
C GLN A 145 -4.75 -18.22 -0.15
N LEU A 146 -4.44 -16.91 -0.15
CA LEU A 146 -5.00 -15.97 -1.14
C LEU A 146 -3.97 -15.32 -2.07
N TRP A 147 -2.70 -15.28 -1.68
CA TRP A 147 -1.68 -14.64 -2.53
C TRP A 147 -1.26 -15.53 -3.69
N PRO A 148 -1.02 -14.96 -4.88
CA PRO A 148 -0.35 -15.66 -5.96
C PRO A 148 1.01 -16.23 -5.51
N ALA A 149 1.38 -17.41 -6.05
CA ALA A 149 2.59 -18.12 -5.65
C ALA A 149 3.88 -17.30 -5.87
N ASP A 150 3.95 -16.53 -6.95
CA ASP A 150 5.07 -15.63 -7.26
C ASP A 150 5.18 -14.48 -6.24
N SER A 151 4.04 -13.95 -5.80
CA SER A 151 3.96 -12.91 -4.77
C SER A 151 4.35 -13.44 -3.39
N LEU A 152 3.99 -14.69 -3.08
CA LEU A 152 4.48 -15.38 -1.88
C LEU A 152 6.00 -15.56 -1.92
N GLN A 153 6.56 -16.04 -3.04
CA GLN A 153 8.00 -16.23 -3.19
C GLN A 153 8.77 -14.91 -3.03
N ARG A 154 8.30 -13.84 -3.69
CA ARG A 154 8.90 -12.49 -3.56
C ARG A 154 8.86 -11.98 -2.13
N ARG A 155 7.73 -12.20 -1.43
CA ARG A 155 7.61 -11.85 -0.02
C ARG A 155 8.58 -12.64 0.86
N LEU A 156 8.70 -13.95 0.65
CA LEU A 156 9.62 -14.81 1.40
C LEU A 156 11.06 -14.32 1.27
N ALA A 157 11.48 -13.92 0.06
CA ALA A 157 12.81 -13.34 -0.17
C ALA A 157 13.05 -12.04 0.60
N LEU A 158 11.99 -11.26 0.89
CA LEU A 158 12.08 -10.00 1.64
C LEU A 158 12.03 -10.19 3.18
N LEU A 159 11.57 -11.35 3.67
CA LEU A 159 11.36 -11.58 5.11
C LEU A 159 12.62 -11.35 5.96
N PRO A 160 13.83 -11.85 5.60
CA PRO A 160 15.01 -11.64 6.42
C PRO A 160 15.35 -10.16 6.63
N ALA A 161 15.16 -9.33 5.59
CA ALA A 161 15.36 -7.89 5.68
C ALA A 161 14.32 -7.22 6.58
N ILE A 162 13.05 -7.64 6.50
CA ILE A 162 11.98 -7.16 7.37
C ILE A 162 12.26 -7.50 8.84
N GLU A 163 12.72 -8.71 9.12
CA GLU A 163 13.06 -9.18 10.46
C GLU A 163 14.25 -8.42 11.04
N ALA A 164 15.31 -8.22 10.24
CA ALA A 164 16.46 -7.40 10.63
C ALA A 164 16.06 -5.96 10.95
N TRP A 165 15.21 -5.33 10.13
CA TRP A 165 14.68 -3.99 10.38
C TRP A 165 13.81 -3.93 11.65
N LYS A 166 12.95 -4.93 11.89
CA LYS A 166 12.16 -4.99 13.13
C LYS A 166 13.06 -5.11 14.36
N ALA A 167 14.10 -5.93 14.28
CA ALA A 167 15.06 -6.12 15.36
C ALA A 167 15.81 -4.80 15.67
N SER A 168 16.19 -4.02 14.66
CA SER A 168 16.88 -2.74 14.87
C SER A 168 16.00 -1.70 15.56
N ARG A 169 14.67 -1.77 15.40
CA ARG A 169 13.70 -0.89 16.09
C ARG A 169 13.34 -1.32 17.51
N ARG A 170 13.67 -2.55 17.90
CA ARG A 170 13.43 -3.09 19.26
C ARG A 170 14.59 -2.88 20.22
N ARG A 171 15.66 -2.18 19.83
CA ARG A 171 16.76 -1.89 20.75
C ARG A 171 16.21 -1.10 21.96
N PRO A 172 16.53 -1.52 23.19
CA PRO A 172 16.00 -0.89 24.39
C PRO A 172 16.49 0.55 24.47
N ASP A 173 15.64 1.40 25.04
CA ASP A 173 15.96 2.74 25.49
C ASP A 173 17.31 2.72 26.22
N PRO A 174 18.32 3.51 25.81
CA PRO A 174 19.51 3.68 26.60
C PRO A 174 19.14 4.51 27.83
N SER A 175 18.60 3.84 28.85
CA SER A 175 18.48 4.38 30.21
C SER A 175 19.86 4.73 30.76
#